data_AF-A0A3D3XDV3-F1
#
_entry.id   AF-A0A3D3XDV3-F1
#
_cell.length_a   1.000
_cell.length_b   1.000
_cell.length_c   1.000
_cell.angle_alpha   90.00
_cell.angle_beta   90.00
_cell.angle_gamma   90.00
#
_symmetry.space_group_name_H-M   'P 1'
#
loop_
_entity.id
_entity.type
_entity.pdbx_description
1 polymer ?
#
loop_
_entity_poly.entity_id
_entity_poly.type
_entity_poly.pdbx_seq_one_letter_code
_entity_poly.pdbx_strand_id
1 'polypeptide(L)' 'MHPLAQKDLKYVWHPFTQMQDWAKEEPIVIKSGKGAVLKDQHNRSYL' A
#
# COMPACT_ATOMS: atom_id res chain seq x y z
N MET A 1 -11.20 1.04 -3.19
CA MET A 1 -10.39 1.20 -1.97
C MET A 1 -10.55 0.04 -0.99
N HIS A 2 -9.54 -0.83 -0.96
CA HIS A 2 -9.41 -1.96 -0.04
C HIS A 2 -9.40 -1.49 1.44
N PRO A 3 -9.96 -2.25 2.39
CA PRO A 3 -10.02 -1.86 3.80
C PRO A 3 -8.65 -1.55 4.45
N LEU A 4 -7.60 -2.26 4.02
CA LEU A 4 -6.23 -1.98 4.48
C LEU A 4 -5.74 -0.59 4.03
N ALA A 5 -6.04 -0.19 2.80
CA ALA A 5 -5.67 1.12 2.27
C ALA A 5 -6.41 2.26 3.00
N GLN A 6 -7.67 2.03 3.40
CA GLN A 6 -8.41 2.97 4.26
C GLN A 6 -7.76 3.15 5.64
N LYS A 7 -7.29 2.05 6.24
CA LYS A 7 -6.60 2.09 7.53
C LYS A 7 -5.24 2.78 7.42
N ASP A 8 -4.52 2.55 6.32
CA ASP A 8 -3.24 3.23 6.02
C ASP A 8 -3.42 4.75 6.04
N LEU A 9 -4.34 5.28 5.22
CA LEU A 9 -4.61 6.73 5.18
C LEU A 9 -5.09 7.31 6.50
N LYS A 10 -5.76 6.51 7.34
CA LYS A 10 -6.33 6.99 8.60
C LYS A 10 -5.31 7.07 9.73
N TYR A 11 -4.32 6.18 9.75
CA TYR A 11 -3.48 5.97 10.93
C TYR A 11 -1.98 6.03 10.66
N VAL A 12 -1.53 6.01 9.40
CA VAL A 12 -0.11 5.94 9.03
C VAL A 12 0.31 7.23 8.35
N TRP A 13 1.41 7.82 8.83
CA TRP A 13 2.08 8.92 8.16
C TRP A 13 3.42 8.42 7.61
N HIS A 14 3.52 8.32 6.29
CA HIS A 14 4.66 7.67 5.64
C HIS A 14 5.90 8.58 5.60
N PRO A 15 7.09 8.05 5.96
CA PRO A 15 8.33 8.79 5.77
C PRO A 15 8.67 8.86 4.27
N PHE A 16 9.29 9.96 3.85
CA PHE A 16 9.70 10.18 2.46
C PHE A 16 8.55 10.16 1.43
N THR A 17 7.31 10.35 1.87
CA THR A 17 6.10 10.37 1.02
C THR A 17 5.35 11.69 1.22
N GLN A 18 4.94 12.33 0.11
CA GLN A 18 4.01 13.46 0.17
C GLN A 18 2.60 12.92 0.43
N MET A 19 2.12 13.05 1.66
CA MET A 19 0.83 12.48 2.10
C MET A 19 -0.38 13.03 1.33
N GLN A 20 -0.34 14.28 0.87
CA GLN A 20 -1.43 14.85 0.06
C GLN A 20 -1.56 14.16 -1.31
N ASP A 21 -0.44 13.78 -1.92
CA ASP A 21 -0.45 13.07 -3.19
C ASP A 21 -0.76 11.59 -2.98
N TRP A 22 -0.25 11.00 -1.90
CA TRP A 22 -0.52 9.61 -1.52
C TRP A 22 -2.02 9.32 -1.34
N ALA A 23 -2.78 10.27 -0.81
CA ALA A 23 -4.22 10.14 -0.61
C ALA A 23 -5.05 10.28 -1.90
N LYS A 24 -4.46 10.67 -3.04
CA LYS A 24 -5.19 10.84 -4.32
C LYS A 24 -5.49 9.52 -5.01
N GLU A 25 -4.67 8.51 -4.77
CA GLU A 25 -4.83 7.16 -5.31
C GLU A 25 -5.08 6.16 -4.19
N GLU A 26 -5.39 4.90 -4.52
CA GLU A 26 -5.52 3.86 -3.50
C GLU A 26 -4.13 3.38 -3.05
N PRO A 27 -3.73 3.56 -1.77
CA PRO A 27 -2.46 3.06 -1.26
C PRO A 27 -2.24 1.57 -1.54
N ILE A 28 -1.03 1.23 -1.95
CA ILE A 28 -0.59 -0.16 -2.12
C ILE A 28 -0.09 -0.68 -0.77
N VAL A 29 -0.66 -1.80 -0.30
CA VAL A 29 -0.29 -2.46 0.95
C VAL A 29 0.19 -3.87 0.63
N ILE A 30 1.47 -4.14 0.83
CA ILE A 30 2.08 -5.45 0.60
C ILE A 30 1.67 -6.43 1.71
N LYS A 31 1.11 -7.59 1.33
CA LYS A 31 0.64 -8.62 2.26
C LYS A 31 1.60 -9.80 2.43
N SER A 32 2.42 -10.10 1.42
CA SER A 32 3.41 -11.17 1.49
C SER A 32 4.53 -11.02 0.46
N GLY A 33 5.61 -11.76 0.64
CA GLY A 33 6.71 -11.89 -0.31
C GLY A 33 7.20 -13.33 -0.42
N LYS A 34 7.67 -13.73 -1.61
CA LYS A 34 8.31 -15.02 -1.88
C LYS A 34 9.48 -14.83 -2.84
N GLY A 35 10.71 -15.04 -2.35
CA GLY A 35 11.91 -14.66 -3.10
C GLY A 35 11.89 -13.16 -3.37
N ALA A 36 12.14 -12.76 -4.61
CA ALA A 36 12.06 -11.36 -5.05
C ALA A 36 10.61 -10.86 -5.28
N VAL A 37 9.61 -11.75 -5.29
CA VAL A 37 8.23 -11.36 -5.67
C VAL A 37 7.45 -10.87 -4.46
N LEU A 38 6.86 -9.69 -4.55
CA LEU A 38 5.91 -9.13 -3.58
C LEU A 38 4.46 -9.28 -4.04
N LYS A 39 3.53 -9.38 -3.10
CA LYS A 39 2.08 -9.50 -3.38
C LYS A 39 1.27 -8.47 -2.58
N ASP A 40 0.46 -7.68 -3.27
CA ASP A 40 -0.35 -6.60 -2.68
C ASP A 40 -1.69 -7.08 -2.08
N GLN A 41 -2.47 -6.13 -1.56
CA GLN A 41 -3.79 -6.37 -0.99
C GLN A 41 -4.83 -6.92 -1.98
N HIS A 42 -4.61 -6.74 -3.28
CA HIS A 42 -5.46 -7.24 -4.38
C HIS A 42 -4.93 -8.51 -5.02
N ASN A 43 -3.92 -9.15 -4.40
CA ASN A 43 -3.25 -10.33 -4.92
C ASN A 43 -2.46 -10.11 -6.22
N ARG A 44 -2.16 -8.86 -6.58
CA ARG A 44 -1.25 -8.54 -7.69
C ARG A 44 0.19 -8.77 -7.27
N SER A 45 1.01 -9.24 -8.21
CA SER A 45 2.41 -9.59 -7.96
C SER A 45 3.35 -8.60 -8.65
N TYR A 46 4.44 -8.29 -7.96
CA TYR A 46 5.47 -7.34 -8.35
C TYR A 46 6.84 -7.99 -8.19
N LEU A 47 7.79 -7.71 -9.10
CA LEU A 47 9.19 -8.12 -9.02
C LEU A 47 10.04 -7.04 -8.35
#